data_AF-A0A843AWN5-F1
#
_entry.id   AF-A0A843AWN5-F1
#
_cell.length_a   1.000
_cell.length_b   1.000
_cell.length_c   1.000
_cell.angle_alpha   90.00
_cell.angle_beta   90.00
_cell.angle_gamma   90.00
#
_symmetry.space_group_name_H-M   'P 1'
#
loop_
_entity.id
_entity.type
_entity.pdbx_description
1 polymer ?
#
loop_
_entity_poly.entity_id
_entity_poly.type
_entity_poly.pdbx_seq_one_letter_code
_entity_poly.pdbx_strand_id
1 'polypeptide(L)'
;MAEEERSRKELTLESLVEGKKMEAYVEHRTREMHACAICGGIGYKKRPMKCVGTRWFCMDCVRQLKELMDGLDKWGAEVKLENEMSRKMDEGLGL
;
A
#
# COMPACT_ATOMS: atom_id res chain seq x y z
N MET A 1 9.75 6.32 -53.53
CA MET A 1 10.69 5.24 -53.17
C MET A 1 11.64 5.68 -52.04
N ALA A 2 12.74 6.40 -52.30
CA ALA A 2 13.72 6.76 -51.25
C ALA A 2 13.20 7.80 -50.23
N GLU A 3 12.40 8.78 -50.67
CA GLU A 3 11.79 9.78 -49.78
C GLU A 3 10.69 9.21 -48.88
N GLU A 4 9.84 8.32 -49.41
CA GLU A 4 8.84 7.58 -48.62
C GLU A 4 9.50 6.69 -47.57
N GLU A 5 10.62 6.05 -47.92
CA GLU A 5 11.37 5.21 -46.98
C GLU A 5 12.03 6.05 -45.88
N ARG A 6 12.51 7.26 -46.20
CA ARG A 6 13.04 8.22 -45.22
C ARG A 6 11.94 8.76 -44.31
N SER A 7 10.79 9.15 -44.86
CA SER A 7 9.62 9.60 -44.10
C SER A 7 9.10 8.52 -43.15
N ARG A 8 9.05 7.27 -43.60
CA ARG A 8 8.65 6.13 -42.77
C ARG A 8 9.66 5.85 -41.64
N LYS A 9 10.96 6.03 -41.89
CA LYS A 9 12.00 5.93 -40.86
C LYS A 9 11.89 7.05 -39.82
N GLU A 10 11.59 8.28 -40.24
CA GLU A 10 11.35 9.42 -39.34
C GLU A 10 10.14 9.21 -38.45
N LEU A 11 8.99 8.79 -39.00
CA LEU A 11 7.79 8.47 -38.22
C LEU A 11 8.03 7.36 -37.19
N THR A 12 8.83 6.35 -37.57
CA THR A 12 9.23 5.28 -36.65
C THR A 12 10.13 5.82 -35.53
N LEU A 13 11.06 6.71 -35.87
CA LEU A 13 11.96 7.36 -34.91
C LEU A 13 11.19 8.25 -33.92
N GLU A 14 10.24 9.04 -34.42
CA GLU A 14 9.36 9.85 -33.58
C GLU A 14 8.56 8.98 -32.60
N SER A 15 7.97 7.89 -33.09
CA SER A 15 7.23 6.94 -32.25
C SER A 15 8.10 6.34 -31.14
N LEU A 16 9.36 5.99 -31.45
CA LEU A 16 10.31 5.48 -30.47
C LEU A 16 10.72 6.55 -29.45
N VAL A 17 10.90 7.79 -29.88
CA VAL A 17 11.23 8.93 -29.00
C VAL A 17 10.06 9.24 -28.06
N GLU A 18 8.82 9.23 -28.56
CA GLU A 18 7.64 9.41 -27.71
C GLU A 18 7.49 8.28 -26.68
N GLY A 19 7.74 7.02 -27.08
CA GLY A 19 7.78 5.89 -26.15
C GLY A 19 8.76 6.13 -25.00
N LYS A 20 10.00 6.52 -25.31
CA LYS A 20 11.02 6.82 -24.28
C LYS A 20 10.67 8.01 -23.39
N LYS A 21 10.00 9.04 -23.92
CA LYS A 21 9.51 10.17 -23.11
C LYS A 21 8.45 9.70 -22.10
N MET A 22 7.56 8.80 -22.51
CA MET A 22 6.54 8.23 -21.64
C MET A 22 7.18 7.42 -20.51
N GLU A 23 8.15 6.55 -20.83
CA GLU A 23 8.90 5.76 -19.85
C GLU A 23 9.58 6.65 -18.81
N ALA A 24 10.32 7.68 -19.26
CA ALA A 24 10.99 8.62 -18.37
C ALA A 24 10.00 9.39 -17.46
N TYR A 25 8.83 9.75 -17.99
CA TYR A 25 7.77 10.38 -17.20
C TYR A 25 7.24 9.43 -16.10
N VAL A 26 6.98 8.16 -16.44
CA VAL A 26 6.52 7.15 -15.48
C VAL A 26 7.55 6.92 -14.39
N GLU A 27 8.83 6.75 -14.74
CA GLU A 27 9.93 6.61 -13.78
C GLU A 27 10.06 7.82 -12.84
N HIS A 28 9.90 9.03 -13.37
CA HIS A 28 10.00 10.24 -12.57
C HIS A 28 8.83 10.34 -11.57
N ARG A 29 7.61 10.00 -12.01
CA ARG A 29 6.41 10.08 -11.17
C ARG A 29 6.33 8.96 -10.14
N THR A 30 6.79 7.76 -10.47
CA THR A 30 6.82 6.61 -9.55
C THR A 30 7.75 6.84 -8.37
N ARG A 31 8.80 7.65 -8.49
CA ARG A 31 9.68 8.03 -7.36
C ARG A 31 8.95 8.82 -6.27
N GLU A 32 7.93 9.58 -6.64
CA GLU A 32 7.08 10.35 -5.72
C GLU A 32 5.83 9.57 -5.28
N MET A 33 5.66 8.33 -5.75
CA MET A 33 4.54 7.47 -5.41
C MET A 33 4.94 6.55 -4.26
N HIS A 34 4.13 6.59 -3.21
CA HIS A 34 4.30 5.72 -2.06
C HIS A 34 3.06 4.85 -1.89
N ALA A 35 3.25 3.55 -1.73
CA ALA A 35 2.17 2.63 -1.43
C ALA A 35 2.03 2.48 0.09
N CYS A 36 0.79 2.55 0.58
CA CYS A 36 0.49 2.27 1.98
C CYS A 36 0.78 0.79 2.27
N ALA A 37 1.59 0.51 3.29
CA ALA A 37 1.95 -0.85 3.68
C ALA A 37 0.77 -1.66 4.28
N ILE A 38 -0.34 -1.00 4.62
CA ILE A 38 -1.53 -1.67 5.17
C ILE A 38 -2.55 -1.95 4.06
N CYS A 39 -3.00 -0.90 3.34
CA CYS A 39 -4.09 -1.03 2.36
C CYS A 39 -3.63 -1.06 0.89
N GLY A 40 -2.34 -0.91 0.60
CA GLY A 40 -1.81 -0.82 -0.77
C GLY A 40 -2.17 0.48 -1.51
N GLY A 41 -2.95 1.36 -0.88
CA GLY A 41 -3.37 2.63 -1.47
C GLY A 41 -2.17 3.50 -1.84
N ILE A 42 -2.16 3.98 -3.09
CA ILE A 42 -1.10 4.83 -3.60
C ILE A 42 -1.34 6.28 -3.16
N GLY A 43 -0.35 6.87 -2.51
CA GLY A 43 -0.27 8.31 -2.29
C GLY A 43 0.40 9.00 -3.47
N TYR A 44 -0.31 9.95 -4.05
CA TYR A 44 0.24 10.96 -4.96
C TYR A 44 0.47 12.25 -4.17
N LYS A 45 1.35 13.14 -4.66
CA LYS A 45 1.73 14.52 -4.18
C LYS A 45 0.88 15.24 -3.11
N LYS A 46 -0.42 14.99 -2.99
CA LYS A 46 -1.37 15.65 -2.08
C LYS A 46 -2.01 14.74 -1.01
N ARG A 47 -1.70 13.44 -0.97
CA ARG A 47 -2.18 12.55 0.10
C ARG A 47 -1.17 12.53 1.24
N PRO A 48 -1.52 12.98 2.45
CA PRO A 48 -0.60 12.91 3.58
C PRO A 48 -0.31 11.45 3.91
N MET A 49 0.97 11.09 3.86
CA MET A 49 1.48 9.78 4.26
C MET A 49 2.61 9.97 5.24
N LYS A 50 2.75 9.02 6.16
CA LYS A 50 3.85 9.00 7.13
C LYS A 50 4.81 7.87 6.78
N CYS A 51 6.10 8.19 6.73
CA CYS A 51 7.15 7.19 6.65
C CYS A 51 7.51 6.72 8.07
N VAL A 52 7.53 5.40 8.28
CA VAL A 52 7.96 4.75 9.52
C VAL A 52 8.95 3.64 9.13
N GLY A 53 10.21 3.81 9.52
CA GLY A 53 11.31 2.96 9.03
C GLY A 53 11.47 3.09 7.52
N THR A 54 11.28 1.99 6.79
CA THR A 54 11.35 1.93 5.32
C THR A 54 9.97 1.84 4.66
N ARG A 55 8.89 1.91 5.43
CA ARG A 55 7.52 1.72 4.95
C ARG A 55 6.70 3.00 5.03
N TRP A 56 5.78 3.17 4.09
CA TRP A 56 4.86 4.30 4.05
C TRP A 56 3.46 3.89 4.48
N PHE A 57 2.77 4.78 5.19
CA PHE A 57 1.43 4.55 5.71
C PHE A 57 0.53 5.73 5.38
N CYS A 58 -0.67 5.47 4.84
CA CYS A 58 -1.66 6.52 4.68
C CYS A 58 -2.23 6.90 6.05
N MET A 59 -2.59 8.18 6.20
CA MET A 59 -3.14 8.67 7.47
C MET A 59 -4.41 7.95 7.91
N ASP A 60 -5.23 7.48 6.97
CA ASP A 60 -6.45 6.73 7.29
C ASP A 60 -6.14 5.42 8.02
N CYS A 61 -5.19 4.62 7.50
CA CYS A 61 -4.78 3.38 8.14
C CYS A 61 -4.07 3.64 9.47
N VAL A 62 -3.29 4.72 9.59
CA VAL A 62 -2.68 5.09 10.88
C VAL A 62 -3.74 5.46 11.91
N ARG A 63 -4.78 6.20 11.51
CA ARG A 63 -5.89 6.57 12.39
C ARG A 63 -6.68 5.34 12.85
N GLN A 64 -7.02 4.45 11.93
CA GLN A 64 -7.69 3.19 12.27
C GLN A 64 -6.83 2.32 13.19
N LEU A 65 -5.53 2.23 12.93
CA LEU A 65 -4.62 1.48 13.80
C LEU A 65 -4.59 2.06 15.21
N LYS A 66 -4.55 3.40 15.35
CA LYS A 66 -4.65 4.05 16.66
C LYS A 66 -5.94 3.67 17.38
N GLU A 67 -7.09 3.81 16.72
CA GLU A 67 -8.40 3.46 17.29
C GLU A 67 -8.47 1.98 17.73
N LEU A 68 -7.86 1.06 16.95
CA LEU A 68 -7.74 -0.34 17.33
C LEU A 68 -6.81 -0.56 18.53
N MET A 69 -5.66 0.12 18.57
CA MET A 69 -4.71 -0.01 19.68
C MET A 69 -5.28 0.54 21.00
N ASP A 70 -6.11 1.59 20.94
CA ASP A 70 -6.77 2.14 22.13
C ASP A 70 -7.72 1.11 22.81
N GLY A 71 -8.21 0.11 22.05
CA GLY A 71 -9.03 -0.99 22.57
C GLY A 71 -8.28 -2.28 22.93
N LEU A 72 -6.96 -2.32 22.70
CA LEU A 72 -6.20 -3.57 22.73
C LEU A 72 -6.15 -4.23 24.12
N ASP A 73 -5.99 -3.43 25.18
CA ASP A 73 -5.92 -3.94 26.56
C ASP A 73 -7.25 -4.58 26.99
N LYS A 74 -8.37 -3.94 26.62
CA LYS A 74 -9.71 -4.46 26.90
C LYS A 74 -9.92 -5.80 26.21
N TRP A 75 -9.58 -5.87 24.92
CA TRP A 75 -9.69 -7.12 24.17
C TRP A 75 -8.78 -8.22 24.75
N GLY A 76 -7.56 -7.87 25.16
CA GLY A 76 -6.65 -8.79 25.85
C GLY A 76 -7.22 -9.33 27.17
N ALA A 77 -7.95 -8.51 27.93
CA ALA A 77 -8.63 -8.93 29.15
C ALA A 77 -9.82 -9.85 28.86
N GLU A 78 -10.63 -9.54 27.84
CA GLU A 78 -11.76 -10.37 27.39
C GLU A 78 -11.28 -11.77 26.98
N VAL A 79 -10.20 -11.86 26.19
CA VAL A 79 -9.60 -13.13 25.78
C VAL A 79 -9.11 -13.95 27.00
N LYS A 80 -8.53 -13.30 28.02
CA LYS A 80 -8.13 -14.00 29.25
C LYS A 80 -9.34 -14.57 30.00
N LEU A 81 -10.40 -13.77 30.14
CA LEU A 81 -11.64 -14.22 30.79
C LEU A 81 -12.31 -15.38 30.04
N GLU A 82 -12.33 -15.32 28.71
CA GLU A 82 -12.88 -16.39 27.86
C GLU A 82 -12.12 -17.70 28.03
N ASN A 83 -10.79 -17.64 28.12
CA ASN A 83 -9.94 -18.81 28.41
C ASN A 83 -10.19 -19.38 29.81
N GLU A 84 -10.32 -18.52 30.82
CA GLU A 84 -10.64 -18.97 32.19
C GLU A 84 -12.03 -19.60 32.29
N MET A 85 -13.01 -19.05 31.57
CA MET A 85 -14.36 -19.59 31.51
C MET A 85 -14.37 -20.96 30.83
N SER A 86 -13.67 -21.10 29.70
CA SER A 86 -13.52 -22.38 29.00
C SER A 86 -12.91 -23.44 29.92
N ARG A 87 -11.81 -23.12 30.63
CA ARG A 87 -11.17 -24.04 31.58
C ARG A 87 -12.13 -24.49 32.69
N LYS A 88 -12.90 -23.56 33.27
CA LYS A 88 -13.88 -23.89 34.31
C LYS A 88 -15.04 -24.73 33.78
N MET A 89 -15.44 -24.55 32.52
CA MET A 89 -16.47 -25.37 31.89
C MET A 89 -15.96 -26.79 31.64
N ASP A 90 -14.72 -26.95 31.18
CA ASP A 90 -14.11 -28.27 30.98
C ASP A 90 -14.00 -29.02 32.32
N GLU A 91 -13.51 -28.35 33.37
CA GLU A 91 -13.46 -28.89 34.74
C GLU A 91 -14.85 -29.27 35.28
N GLY A 92 -15.89 -28.47 34.98
CA GLY A 92 -17.27 -28.73 35.39
C GLY A 92 -17.98 -29.84 34.61
N LEU A 93 -17.52 -30.14 33.40
CA LEU A 93 -18.03 -31.23 32.55
C LEU A 93 -17.25 -32.54 32.73
N GLY A 94 -16.14 -32.52 33.49
CA GLY A 94 -15.37 -33.72 33.83
C GLY A 94 -14.65 -34.37 32.64
N LEU A 95 -14.36 -33.59 31.59
CA LEU A 95 -13.50 -33.98 30.47
C LEU A 95 -12.03 -33.62 30.75
#